data_AF-A0A2D4MD03-F1
#
_entry.id   AF-A0A2D4MD03-F1
#
_cell.length_a   1.000
_cell.length_b   1.000
_cell.length_c   1.000
_cell.angle_alpha   90.00
_cell.angle_beta   90.00
_cell.angle_gamma   90.00
#
_symmetry.space_group_name_H-M   'P 1'
#
loop_
_entity.id
_entity.type
_entity.pdbx_description
1 polymer ?
#
loop_
_entity_poly.entity_id
_entity_poly.type
_entity_poly.pdbx_seq_one_letter_code
_entity_poly.pdbx_strand_id
1 'polypeptide(L)'
;PKTGAQLAKDKPENRPKKVSQIRIRKTIPKPDPNLTPMGLPRPKRLKKTEFSLEEIYTNQNYKSPPATRSLETIFEEPKEKNGSLISISQQKRKRILEFQDFTIPRKRRARSRVRATGGYTRAQKAAIEG
;
A
#
# COMPACT_ATOMS: atom_id res chain seq x y z
N PRO A 1 31.36 14.07 -56.52
CA PRO A 1 31.00 13.33 -55.28
C PRO A 1 31.76 13.85 -54.05
N LYS A 2 31.08 14.59 -53.16
CA LYS A 2 31.59 14.89 -51.81
C LYS A 2 30.47 14.62 -50.81
N THR A 3 30.76 13.68 -49.93
CA THR A 3 29.92 13.11 -48.88
C THR A 3 29.67 14.11 -47.76
N GLY A 4 28.48 14.05 -47.18
CA GLY A 4 27.98 14.97 -46.15
C GLY A 4 28.73 14.86 -44.82
N ALA A 5 28.99 16.02 -44.22
CA ALA A 5 29.41 16.13 -42.82
C ALA A 5 28.15 16.25 -41.94
N GLN A 6 27.97 15.29 -41.05
CA GLN A 6 26.94 15.30 -40.01
C GLN A 6 27.32 16.33 -38.94
N LEU A 7 26.43 17.28 -38.66
CA LEU A 7 26.57 18.23 -37.55
C LEU A 7 26.39 17.49 -36.22
N ALA A 8 27.51 17.25 -35.54
CA ALA A 8 27.52 16.81 -34.15
C ALA A 8 26.88 17.89 -33.27
N LYS A 9 25.93 17.50 -32.42
CA LYS A 9 25.34 18.38 -31.41
C LYS A 9 26.36 18.61 -30.30
N ASP A 10 26.89 19.83 -30.23
CA ASP A 10 27.72 20.28 -29.13
C ASP A 10 26.98 20.16 -27.80
N LYS A 11 27.50 19.32 -26.90
CA LYS A 11 27.11 19.34 -25.49
C LYS A 11 27.59 20.66 -24.90
N PRO A 12 26.76 21.41 -24.15
CA PRO A 12 27.21 22.65 -23.55
C PRO A 12 28.28 22.32 -22.51
N GLU A 13 29.49 22.79 -22.77
CA GLU A 13 30.59 22.80 -21.83
C GLU A 13 30.16 23.56 -20.55
N ASN A 14 30.47 22.99 -19.39
CA ASN A 14 30.14 23.51 -18.04
C ASN A 14 30.94 24.78 -17.68
N ARG A 15 31.03 25.76 -18.61
CA ARG A 15 31.63 27.06 -18.34
C ARG A 15 30.56 28.00 -17.76
N PRO A 16 30.87 28.77 -16.70
CA PRO A 16 29.92 29.72 -16.12
C PRO A 16 29.58 30.80 -17.16
N LYS A 17 28.32 30.81 -17.61
CA LYS A 17 27.83 31.77 -18.61
C LYS A 17 27.67 33.15 -17.97
N LYS A 18 27.91 34.20 -18.76
CA LYS A 18 27.66 35.59 -18.34
C LYS A 18 26.15 35.77 -18.11
N VAL A 19 25.77 36.51 -17.05
CA VAL A 19 24.37 36.74 -16.66
C VAL A 19 23.55 37.36 -17.81
N SER A 20 24.18 38.16 -18.68
CA SER A 20 23.55 38.74 -19.87
C SER A 20 23.10 37.73 -20.94
N GLN A 21 23.61 36.50 -20.89
CA GLN A 21 23.20 35.40 -21.78
C GLN A 21 22.08 34.55 -21.18
N ILE A 22 21.71 34.75 -19.91
CA ILE A 22 20.65 34.01 -19.23
C ILE A 22 19.30 34.61 -19.65
N ARG A 23 18.60 33.91 -20.54
CA ARG A 23 17.22 34.28 -20.92
C ARG A 23 16.24 33.72 -19.89
N ILE A 24 15.76 34.57 -18.97
CA ILE A 24 14.69 34.19 -18.02
C ILE A 24 13.39 34.06 -18.82
N ARG A 25 12.91 32.84 -19.03
CA ARG A 25 11.58 32.61 -19.61
C ARG A 25 10.54 32.94 -18.55
N LYS A 26 9.60 33.83 -18.88
CA LYS A 26 8.47 34.17 -18.00
C LYS A 26 7.48 33.00 -17.83
N THR A 27 7.55 32.00 -18.70
CA THR A 27 6.65 30.83 -18.71
C THR A 27 7.32 29.63 -18.07
N ILE A 28 6.60 29.00 -17.14
CA ILE A 28 7.02 27.76 -16.48
C ILE A 28 7.18 26.67 -17.58
N PRO A 29 8.29 25.91 -17.59
CA PRO A 29 8.46 24.80 -18.51
C PRO A 29 7.32 23.80 -18.34
N LYS A 30 6.85 23.21 -19.45
CA LYS A 30 5.79 22.21 -19.39
C LYS A 30 6.25 21.06 -18.47
N PRO A 31 5.47 20.70 -17.44
CA PRO A 31 5.84 19.61 -16.55
C PRO A 31 5.89 18.30 -17.32
N ASP A 32 6.80 17.40 -16.92
CA ASP A 32 6.93 16.10 -17.56
C ASP A 32 5.63 15.29 -17.41
N PRO A 33 5.08 14.73 -18.50
CA PRO A 33 3.81 14.01 -18.47
C PRO A 33 3.88 12.72 -17.64
N ASN A 34 5.09 12.17 -17.45
CA ASN A 34 5.35 10.97 -16.68
C ASN A 34 5.47 11.24 -15.18
N LEU A 35 5.53 12.51 -14.76
CA LEU A 35 5.63 12.90 -13.36
C LEU A 35 4.28 13.43 -12.86
N THR A 36 3.95 13.08 -11.64
CA THR A 36 2.87 13.75 -10.89
C THR A 36 3.29 15.21 -10.66
N PRO A 37 2.35 16.12 -10.34
CA PRO A 37 2.71 17.48 -9.90
C PRO A 37 3.71 17.50 -8.72
N MET A 38 3.80 16.40 -7.97
CA MET A 38 4.76 16.19 -6.87
C MET A 38 6.13 15.68 -7.33
N GLY A 39 6.41 15.60 -8.64
CA GLY A 39 7.68 15.11 -9.17
C GLY A 39 7.89 13.59 -9.04
N LEU A 40 6.88 12.85 -8.58
CA LEU A 40 6.95 11.38 -8.47
C LEU A 40 6.55 10.72 -9.79
N PRO A 41 7.17 9.58 -10.18
CA PRO A 41 6.74 8.81 -11.35
C PRO A 41 5.27 8.43 -11.25
N ARG A 42 4.48 8.73 -12.29
CA ARG A 42 3.09 8.31 -12.37
C ARG A 42 3.03 6.78 -12.48
N PRO A 43 2.14 6.11 -11.72
CA PRO A 43 1.98 4.67 -11.84
C PRO A 43 1.53 4.31 -13.26
N LYS A 44 2.22 3.34 -13.87
CA LYS A 44 1.88 2.84 -15.20
C LYS A 44 0.54 2.11 -15.11
N ARG A 45 -0.52 2.73 -15.59
CA ARG A 45 -1.84 2.10 -15.67
C ARG A 45 -1.77 0.98 -16.69
N LEU A 46 -1.88 -0.26 -16.22
CA LEU A 46 -2.13 -1.39 -17.10
C LEU A 46 -3.46 -1.12 -17.80
N LYS A 47 -3.48 -1.22 -19.13
CA LYS A 47 -4.74 -1.24 -19.86
C LYS A 47 -5.49 -2.48 -19.36
N LYS A 48 -6.66 -2.29 -18.77
CA LYS A 48 -7.57 -3.42 -18.55
C LYS A 48 -7.79 -4.06 -19.93
N THR A 49 -7.75 -5.38 -19.99
CA THR A 49 -8.15 -6.10 -21.20
C THR A 49 -9.56 -5.65 -21.59
N GLU A 50 -9.80 -5.46 -22.88
CA GLU A 50 -11.15 -5.17 -23.37
C GLU A 50 -11.98 -6.42 -23.13
N PHE A 51 -12.78 -6.42 -22.05
CA PHE A 51 -13.62 -7.56 -21.71
C PHE A 51 -14.82 -7.60 -22.67
N SER A 52 -15.05 -8.74 -23.31
CA SER A 52 -16.29 -8.95 -24.06
C SER A 52 -17.46 -9.14 -23.09
N LEU A 53 -18.68 -8.82 -23.54
CA LEU A 53 -19.90 -9.05 -22.76
C LEU A 53 -19.99 -10.53 -22.37
N GLU A 54 -19.75 -11.41 -23.32
CA GLU A 54 -19.78 -12.86 -23.13
C GLU A 54 -18.77 -13.30 -22.06
N GLU A 55 -17.57 -12.72 -21.99
CA GLU A 55 -16.58 -13.06 -20.94
C GLU A 55 -17.04 -12.72 -19.52
N ILE A 56 -17.82 -11.65 -19.34
CA ILE A 56 -18.33 -11.22 -18.03
C ILE A 56 -19.47 -12.15 -17.55
N TYR A 57 -20.24 -12.71 -18.49
CA TYR A 57 -21.40 -13.55 -18.17
C TYR A 57 -21.12 -15.05 -18.21
N THR A 58 -20.17 -15.49 -19.02
CA THR A 58 -19.90 -16.94 -19.19
C THR A 58 -18.89 -17.49 -18.19
N ASN A 59 -18.29 -16.62 -17.37
CA ASN A 59 -17.41 -17.01 -16.26
C ASN A 59 -16.36 -18.06 -16.65
N GLN A 60 -15.82 -17.97 -17.88
CA GLN A 60 -14.97 -19.01 -18.50
C GLN A 60 -13.70 -19.31 -17.70
N ASN A 61 -13.24 -18.33 -16.92
CA ASN A 61 -12.05 -18.44 -16.11
C ASN A 61 -12.34 -18.91 -14.67
N TYR A 62 -13.61 -19.15 -14.33
CA TYR A 62 -13.96 -19.69 -13.02
C TYR A 62 -13.56 -21.16 -12.93
N LYS A 63 -12.70 -21.45 -11.94
CA LYS A 63 -12.37 -22.80 -11.54
C LYS A 63 -12.70 -22.91 -10.06
N SER A 64 -13.62 -23.82 -9.72
CA SER A 64 -13.88 -24.15 -8.31
C SER A 64 -12.55 -24.51 -7.65
N PRO A 65 -12.20 -23.91 -6.50
CA PRO A 65 -10.98 -24.25 -5.79
C PRO A 65 -10.92 -25.77 -5.53
N PRO A 66 -9.78 -26.43 -5.81
CA PRO A 66 -9.63 -27.84 -5.45
C PRO A 66 -9.87 -28.07 -3.96
N ALA A 67 -10.40 -29.23 -3.58
CA ALA A 67 -10.69 -29.57 -2.18
C ALA A 67 -9.44 -29.52 -1.26
N THR A 68 -8.23 -29.57 -1.85
CA THR A 68 -6.96 -29.37 -1.14
C THR A 68 -6.65 -27.91 -0.81
N ARG A 69 -7.36 -26.97 -1.46
CA ARG A 69 -7.23 -25.51 -1.34
C ARG A 69 -8.60 -24.86 -1.07
N SER A 70 -9.56 -25.60 -0.52
CA SER A 70 -10.78 -24.99 0.01
C SER A 70 -10.43 -24.15 1.25
N LEU A 71 -11.06 -22.99 1.36
CA LEU A 71 -11.02 -22.23 2.60
C LEU A 71 -11.86 -23.00 3.61
N GLU A 72 -11.24 -23.30 4.75
CA GLU A 72 -11.91 -24.02 5.82
C GLU A 72 -13.05 -23.16 6.38
N THR A 73 -14.23 -23.75 6.56
CA THR A 73 -15.44 -23.02 6.97
C THR A 73 -15.63 -23.08 8.49
N ILE A 74 -16.36 -22.12 9.05
CA ILE A 74 -16.69 -22.11 10.50
C ILE A 74 -17.54 -23.30 10.94
N PHE A 75 -18.13 -24.04 9.99
CA PHE A 75 -18.94 -25.23 10.23
C PHE A 75 -18.15 -26.53 9.99
N GLU A 76 -16.87 -26.46 9.64
CA GLU A 76 -16.05 -27.65 9.47
C GLU A 76 -15.72 -28.28 10.83
N GLU A 77 -16.05 -29.57 10.96
CA GLU A 77 -15.90 -30.30 12.21
C GLU A 77 -14.43 -30.40 12.66
N PRO A 78 -14.09 -30.03 13.91
CA PRO A 78 -12.72 -30.14 14.42
C PRO A 78 -12.25 -31.60 14.41
N LYS A 79 -11.07 -31.86 13.85
CA LYS A 79 -10.49 -33.22 13.80
C LYS A 79 -9.71 -33.50 15.08
N GLU A 80 -9.91 -34.67 15.67
CA GLU A 80 -9.14 -35.10 16.83
C GLU A 80 -7.74 -35.57 16.43
N LYS A 81 -6.71 -34.99 17.06
CA LYS A 81 -5.35 -35.54 17.02
C LYS A 81 -4.80 -35.55 18.43
N ASN A 82 -4.25 -36.69 18.85
CA ASN A 82 -3.63 -36.88 20.17
C ASN A 82 -4.57 -36.50 21.34
N GLY A 83 -5.87 -36.79 21.22
CA GLY A 83 -6.87 -36.52 22.27
C GLY A 83 -7.26 -35.04 22.42
N SER A 84 -6.77 -34.14 21.55
CA SER A 84 -7.16 -32.74 21.50
C SER A 84 -7.87 -32.44 20.17
N LEU A 85 -8.98 -31.70 20.23
CA LEU A 85 -9.66 -31.19 19.04
C LEU A 85 -8.76 -30.14 18.35
N ILE A 86 -8.35 -30.44 17.12
CA ILE A 86 -7.43 -29.61 16.34
C ILE A 86 -8.20 -28.90 15.23
N SER A 87 -8.37 -27.59 15.39
CA SER A 87 -8.88 -26.68 14.36
C SER A 87 -7.73 -25.77 13.87
N ILE A 88 -6.77 -26.37 13.17
CA ILE A 88 -5.63 -25.63 12.63
C ILE A 88 -6.09 -24.89 11.38
N SER A 89 -6.06 -23.57 11.46
CA SER A 89 -6.23 -22.74 10.28
C SER A 89 -4.97 -22.67 9.43
N GLN A 90 -5.12 -22.45 8.12
CA GLN A 90 -4.01 -22.02 7.26
C GLN A 90 -3.27 -20.79 7.83
N GLN A 91 -3.97 -19.93 8.57
CA GLN A 91 -3.35 -18.89 9.39
C GLN A 91 -3.06 -19.42 10.81
N LYS A 92 -1.95 -18.99 11.44
CA LYS A 92 -1.54 -19.39 12.80
C LYS A 92 -2.48 -18.88 13.92
N ARG A 93 -3.76 -19.24 13.89
CA ARG A 93 -4.78 -18.91 14.90
C ARG A 93 -5.67 -20.13 15.12
N LYS A 94 -6.03 -20.40 16.38
CA LYS A 94 -7.01 -21.45 16.73
C LYS A 94 -8.41 -21.01 16.30
N ARG A 95 -9.23 -21.91 15.75
CA ARG A 95 -10.63 -21.60 15.37
C ARG A 95 -11.68 -21.99 16.41
N ILE A 96 -11.29 -22.70 17.47
CA ILE A 96 -12.19 -23.02 18.57
C ILE A 96 -12.30 -21.80 19.48
N LEU A 97 -13.54 -21.35 19.72
CA LEU A 97 -13.87 -20.40 20.77
C LEU A 97 -14.22 -21.20 22.04
N GLU A 98 -13.27 -21.25 22.97
CA GLU A 98 -13.53 -21.77 24.31
C GLU A 98 -14.22 -20.67 25.11
N PHE A 99 -15.52 -20.85 25.37
CA PHE A 99 -16.25 -19.96 26.26
C PHE A 99 -15.85 -20.28 27.70
N GLN A 100 -15.53 -19.24 28.47
CA GLN A 100 -15.38 -19.39 29.90
C GLN A 100 -16.76 -19.64 30.52
N ASP A 101 -16.85 -20.55 31.48
CA ASP A 101 -18.06 -20.77 32.25
C ASP A 101 -18.47 -19.48 32.96
N PHE A 102 -19.50 -18.81 32.42
CA PHE A 102 -20.01 -17.54 32.93
C PHE A 102 -20.72 -17.66 34.28
N THR A 103 -20.91 -18.88 34.77
CA THR A 103 -21.37 -19.18 36.13
C THR A 103 -20.32 -18.85 37.19
N ILE A 104 -19.05 -18.73 36.79
CA ILE A 104 -17.94 -18.44 37.69
C ILE A 104 -17.59 -16.93 37.63
N PRO A 105 -17.54 -16.22 38.77
CA PRO A 105 -17.14 -14.82 38.82
C PRO A 105 -15.76 -14.60 38.18
N ARG A 106 -15.67 -13.62 37.27
CA ARG A 106 -14.41 -13.26 36.60
C ARG A 106 -13.38 -12.76 37.61
N LYS A 107 -12.22 -13.42 37.68
CA LYS A 107 -11.09 -12.99 38.54
C LYS A 107 -10.66 -11.56 38.18
N ARG A 108 -10.81 -10.63 39.12
CA ARG A 108 -10.39 -9.23 38.95
C ARG A 108 -8.86 -9.17 38.84
N ARG A 109 -8.33 -8.73 37.70
CA ARG A 109 -6.90 -8.42 37.59
C ARG A 109 -6.59 -7.22 38.49
N ALA A 110 -5.57 -7.32 39.34
CA ALA A 110 -5.09 -6.18 40.11
C ALA A 110 -4.63 -5.10 39.12
N ARG A 111 -5.24 -3.91 39.17
CA ARG A 111 -4.75 -2.75 38.42
C ARG A 111 -3.44 -2.32 39.07
N SER A 112 -2.31 -2.90 38.67
CA SER A 112 -1.00 -2.34 38.98
C SER A 112 -0.96 -0.94 38.35
N ARG A 113 -0.89 0.08 39.21
CA ARG A 113 -0.69 1.51 38.94
C ARG A 113 -0.37 1.81 37.47
N VAL A 114 -1.32 2.43 36.77
CA VAL A 114 -1.09 3.08 35.48
C VAL A 114 0.03 4.11 35.69
N ARG A 115 1.24 3.83 35.17
CA ARG A 115 2.29 4.84 35.07
C ARG A 115 1.88 5.79 33.94
N ALA A 116 1.45 6.99 34.31
CA ALA A 116 1.25 8.08 33.39
C ALA A 116 2.62 8.61 32.93
N THR A 117 3.15 8.09 31.83
CA THR A 117 4.25 8.71 31.10
C THR A 117 3.91 8.74 29.61
N GLY A 118 3.04 9.68 29.26
CA GLY A 118 2.76 10.08 27.88
C GLY A 118 2.62 11.61 27.89
N GLY A 119 3.60 12.30 27.33
CA GLY A 119 3.63 13.76 27.26
C GLY A 119 2.57 14.28 26.31
N TYR A 120 1.57 14.99 26.83
CA TYR A 120 0.66 15.80 26.04
C TYR A 120 1.30 17.17 25.80
N THR A 121 1.87 17.40 24.62
CA THR A 121 2.17 18.77 24.18
C THR A 121 0.89 19.42 23.70
N ARG A 122 0.11 19.97 24.65
CA ARG A 122 -1.06 20.80 24.39
C ARG A 122 -0.61 22.25 24.21
N ALA A 123 -0.72 22.74 22.96
CA ALA A 123 -0.91 24.12 22.53
C ALA A 123 -0.17 25.24 23.32
N GLN A 124 0.89 25.81 22.73
CA GLN A 124 1.32 27.17 23.06
C GLN A 124 0.60 28.19 22.18
N LYS A 125 0.15 29.26 22.84
CA LYS A 125 -0.68 30.36 22.37
C LYS A 125 0.02 31.19 21.27
N ALA A 126 -0.75 31.69 20.32
CA ALA A 126 -0.35 32.80 19.46
C ALA A 126 -0.22 34.09 20.30
N ALA A 127 0.90 34.77 20.19
CA ALA A 127 1.08 36.14 20.66
C ALA A 127 0.70 37.12 19.54
N ILE A 128 -0.10 38.12 19.91
CA ILE A 128 -0.43 39.30 19.10
C ILE A 128 0.63 40.35 19.44
N GLU A 129 1.37 40.81 18.44
CA GLU A 129 2.12 42.07 18.42
C GLU A 129 1.78 42.70 17.07
N GLY A 130 1.37 43.96 16.94
CA GLY A 130 1.81 45.14 17.69
C GLY A 130 2.49 46.04 16.67
#